data_AF-A0A7W7AY58-F1
#
_entry.id   AF-A0A7W7AY58-F1
#
_cell.length_a   1.000
_cell.length_b   1.000
_cell.length_c   1.000
_cell.angle_alpha   90.00
_cell.angle_beta   90.00
_cell.angle_gamma   90.00
#
_symmetry.space_group_name_H-M   'P 1'
#
loop_
_entity.id
_entity.type
_entity.pdbx_description
1 polymer ?
#
loop_
_entity_poly.entity_id
_entity_poly.type
_entity_poly.pdbx_seq_one_letter_code
_entity_poly.pdbx_strand_id
1 'polypeptide(L)'
;MADQDVKLADLFERLVDEGGDLLQAEVRIAEAKIARRLQLARLPLGLFSASAALAFVALMGLATAFVVLLGPLVGFLLAVVIVTLATAAASWLLFVEARKRLEVVIEAPSLLLRSRSEK
;
A
#
# COMPACT_ATOMS: atom_id res chain seq x y z
N MET A 1 17.15 43.62 -36.30
CA MET A 1 16.23 42.55 -35.87
C MET A 1 16.87 41.58 -34.87
N ALA A 2 18.20 41.38 -34.84
CA ALA A 2 18.86 40.44 -33.92
C ALA A 2 18.78 40.74 -32.40
N ASP A 3 18.48 41.98 -31.96
CA ASP A 3 18.46 42.35 -30.52
C ASP A 3 17.22 41.86 -29.76
N GLN A 4 16.10 41.60 -30.46
CA GLN A 4 14.88 41.09 -29.84
C GLN A 4 14.93 39.57 -29.60
N ASP A 5 15.59 38.83 -30.49
CA ASP A 5 15.72 37.38 -30.37
C ASP A 5 16.61 36.99 -29.18
N VAL A 6 17.65 37.79 -28.88
CA VAL A 6 18.52 37.59 -27.70
C VAL A 6 17.75 37.81 -26.40
N LYS A 7 16.89 38.84 -26.33
CA LYS A 7 16.06 39.11 -25.13
C LYS A 7 14.96 38.08 -24.92
N LEU A 8 14.39 37.52 -25.98
CA LEU A 8 13.40 36.44 -25.88
C LEU A 8 14.04 35.12 -25.41
N ALA A 9 15.25 34.83 -25.88
CA ALA A 9 16.01 33.67 -25.43
C ALA A 9 16.33 33.76 -23.92
N ASP A 10 16.77 34.92 -23.43
CA ASP A 10 17.05 35.17 -22.00
C ASP A 10 15.82 34.97 -21.09
N LEU A 11 14.61 35.33 -21.57
CA LEU A 11 13.38 35.14 -20.80
C LEU A 11 12.93 33.69 -20.79
N PHE A 12 13.12 32.94 -21.88
CA PHE A 12 12.86 31.50 -21.91
C PHE A 12 13.84 30.73 -21.01
N GLU A 13 15.11 31.13 -20.99
CA GLU A 13 16.13 30.53 -20.14
C GLU A 13 15.80 30.74 -18.65
N ARG A 14 15.39 31.95 -18.25
CA ARG A 14 14.89 32.24 -16.90
C ARG A 14 13.61 31.48 -16.53
N LEU A 15 12.68 31.31 -17.46
CA LEU A 15 11.44 30.56 -17.20
C LEU A 15 11.69 29.06 -17.00
N VAL A 16 12.65 28.50 -17.75
CA VAL A 16 13.07 27.10 -17.63
C VAL A 16 13.82 26.89 -16.31
N ASP A 17 14.68 27.82 -15.91
CA ASP A 17 15.38 27.78 -14.62
C ASP A 17 14.40 27.87 -13.44
N GLU A 18 13.47 28.85 -13.45
CA GLU A 18 12.47 28.98 -12.39
C GLU A 18 11.50 27.79 -12.34
N GLY A 19 11.15 27.21 -13.49
CA GLY A 19 10.35 25.99 -13.58
C GLY A 19 11.06 24.75 -13.03
N GLY A 20 12.37 24.65 -13.26
CA GLY A 20 13.22 23.60 -12.70
C GLY A 20 13.33 23.66 -11.19
N ASP A 21 13.49 24.88 -10.64
CA ASP A 21 13.54 25.12 -9.20
C ASP A 21 12.20 24.83 -8.51
N LEU A 22 11.07 25.15 -9.16
CA LEU A 22 9.74 24.83 -8.65
C LEU A 22 9.49 23.32 -8.59
N LEU A 23 9.88 22.59 -9.65
CA LEU A 23 9.79 21.13 -9.69
C LEU A 23 10.66 20.48 -8.60
N GLN A 24 11.88 20.99 -8.38
CA GLN A 24 12.73 20.52 -7.29
C GLN A 24 12.11 20.79 -5.91
N ALA A 25 11.45 21.94 -5.72
CA ALA A 25 10.75 22.24 -4.49
C ALA A 25 9.56 21.29 -4.26
N GLU A 26 8.77 20.98 -5.29
CA GLU A 26 7.67 20.01 -5.19
C GLU A 26 8.18 18.59 -4.89
N VAL A 27 9.26 18.16 -5.53
CA VAL A 27 9.90 16.86 -5.24
C VAL A 27 10.38 16.80 -3.79
N ARG A 28 11.06 17.85 -3.29
CA ARG A 28 11.48 17.92 -1.88
C ARG A 28 10.31 17.88 -0.90
N ILE A 29 9.20 18.53 -1.22
CA ILE A 29 7.98 18.50 -0.39
C ILE A 29 7.35 17.09 -0.42
N ALA A 30 7.29 16.46 -1.60
CA ALA A 30 6.79 15.10 -1.76
C ALA A 30 7.64 14.09 -0.97
N GLU A 31 8.96 14.18 -1.08
CA GLU A 31 9.92 13.36 -0.32
C GLU A 31 9.75 13.57 1.19
N ALA A 32 9.65 14.81 1.65
CA ALA A 32 9.44 15.11 3.08
C ALA A 32 8.12 14.53 3.60
N LYS A 33 7.06 14.58 2.78
CA LYS A 33 5.74 14.03 3.13
C LYS A 33 5.76 12.50 3.19
N ILE A 34 6.44 11.86 2.24
CA ILE A 34 6.64 10.40 2.22
C ILE A 34 7.49 9.99 3.42
N ALA A 35 8.62 10.64 3.68
CA ALA A 35 9.51 10.36 4.79
C ALA A 35 8.80 10.48 6.15
N ARG A 36 7.96 11.50 6.33
CA ARG A 36 7.17 11.70 7.55
C ARG A 36 6.10 10.63 7.73
N ARG A 37 5.41 10.20 6.65
CA ARG A 37 4.47 9.06 6.69
C ARG A 37 5.20 7.74 6.97
N LEU A 38 6.39 7.56 6.41
CA LEU A 38 7.22 6.38 6.63
C LEU A 38 7.71 6.29 8.08
N GLN A 39 8.13 7.41 8.67
CA GLN A 39 8.57 7.46 10.07
C GLN A 39 7.43 7.13 11.04
N LEU A 40 6.21 7.63 10.79
CA LEU A 40 5.04 7.26 11.57
C LEU A 40 4.64 5.79 11.38
N ALA A 41 4.94 5.20 10.22
CA ALA A 41 4.67 3.80 9.90
C ALA A 41 5.76 2.81 10.36
N ARG A 42 6.97 3.26 10.73
CA ARG A 42 8.11 2.38 11.07
C ARG A 42 7.82 1.44 12.24
N LEU A 43 7.16 1.92 13.29
CA LEU A 43 6.76 1.11 14.45
C LEU A 43 5.73 0.03 14.09
N PRO A 44 4.60 0.36 13.42
CA PRO A 44 3.62 -0.66 13.05
C PRO A 44 4.11 -1.61 11.95
N LEU A 45 5.03 -1.20 11.06
CA LEU A 45 5.59 -2.08 10.01
C LEU A 45 6.38 -3.26 10.59
N GLY A 46 7.18 -3.05 11.64
CA GLY A 46 7.93 -4.12 12.30
C GLY A 46 7.04 -5.11 13.05
N LEU A 47 6.01 -4.61 13.73
CA LEU A 47 4.99 -5.45 14.37
C LEU A 47 4.14 -6.21 13.34
N PHE A 48 3.85 -5.59 12.19
CA PHE A 48 3.10 -6.21 11.12
C PHE A 48 3.87 -7.35 10.45
N SER A 49 5.17 -7.20 10.22
CA SER A 49 5.97 -8.30 9.66
C SER A 49 6.08 -9.48 10.63
N ALA A 50 6.28 -9.20 11.92
CA ALA A 50 6.31 -10.23 12.97
C ALA A 50 4.97 -10.95 13.10
N SER A 51 3.85 -10.22 13.10
CA SER A 51 2.52 -10.81 13.18
C SER A 51 2.15 -11.59 11.92
N ALA A 52 2.57 -11.13 10.74
CA ALA A 52 2.40 -11.88 9.49
C ALA A 52 3.19 -13.20 9.50
N ALA A 53 4.42 -13.19 10.00
CA ALA A 53 5.22 -14.41 10.17
C ALA A 53 4.56 -15.39 11.16
N LEU A 54 4.08 -14.89 12.29
CA LEU A 54 3.37 -15.70 13.28
C LEU A 54 2.07 -16.29 12.70
N ALA A 55 1.29 -15.48 11.99
CA ALA A 55 0.06 -15.91 11.33
C ALA A 55 0.33 -16.99 10.29
N PHE A 56 1.43 -16.88 9.52
CA PHE A 56 1.83 -17.89 8.56
C PHE A 56 2.14 -19.24 9.22
N VAL A 57 2.91 -19.23 10.32
CA VAL A 57 3.22 -20.45 11.09
C VAL A 57 1.95 -21.07 11.65
N ALA A 58 1.07 -20.26 12.24
CA ALA A 58 -0.21 -20.73 12.75
C ALA A 58 -1.06 -21.37 11.65
N LEU A 59 -1.15 -20.75 10.47
CA LEU A 59 -1.91 -21.26 9.33
C LEU A 59 -1.37 -22.61 8.83
N MET A 60 -0.04 -22.77 8.76
CA MET A 60 0.59 -24.04 8.40
C MET A 60 0.27 -25.14 9.41
N GLY A 61 0.34 -24.83 10.70
CA GLY A 61 -0.06 -25.77 11.76
C GLY A 61 -1.53 -26.17 11.64
N LEU A 62 -2.41 -25.21 11.37
CA LEU A 62 -3.84 -25.44 11.20
C LEU A 62 -4.14 -26.31 9.97
N ALA A 63 -3.51 -26.03 8.83
CA ALA A 63 -3.64 -26.84 7.62
C ALA A 63 -3.18 -28.28 7.87
N THR A 64 -2.04 -28.45 8.56
CA THR A 64 -1.50 -29.77 8.90
C THR A 64 -2.46 -30.54 9.82
N ALA A 65 -2.99 -29.89 10.85
CA ALA A 65 -3.96 -30.49 11.76
C ALA A 65 -5.23 -30.94 11.02
N PHE A 66 -5.75 -30.13 10.10
CA PHE A 66 -6.91 -30.51 9.28
C PHE A 66 -6.63 -31.70 8.37
N VAL A 67 -5.44 -31.77 7.76
CA VAL A 67 -5.06 -32.93 6.92
C VAL A 67 -4.95 -34.20 7.77
N VAL A 68 -4.32 -34.13 8.94
CA VAL A 68 -4.21 -35.27 9.86
C VAL A 68 -5.60 -35.71 10.37
N LEU A 69 -6.50 -34.75 10.63
CA LEU A 69 -7.86 -35.03 11.08
C LEU A 69 -8.71 -35.68 9.97
N LEU A 70 -8.62 -35.20 8.72
CA LEU A 70 -9.37 -35.75 7.59
C LEU A 70 -8.73 -37.01 6.97
N GLY A 71 -7.43 -37.20 7.13
CA GLY A 71 -6.67 -38.30 6.53
C GLY A 71 -7.30 -39.67 6.74
N PRO A 72 -7.72 -40.05 7.97
CA PRO A 72 -8.38 -41.32 8.23
C PRO A 72 -9.76 -41.49 7.57
N LEU A 73 -10.44 -40.39 7.22
CA LEU A 73 -11.82 -40.42 6.69
C LEU A 73 -11.85 -40.56 5.17
N VAL A 74 -10.95 -39.85 4.48
CA VAL A 74 -10.99 -39.71 3.01
C VAL A 74 -9.67 -40.08 2.32
N GLY A 75 -8.63 -40.44 3.10
CA GLY A 75 -7.28 -40.67 2.62
C GLY A 75 -6.45 -39.38 2.57
N PHE A 76 -5.15 -39.49 2.87
CA PHE A 76 -4.24 -38.34 2.99
C PHE A 76 -4.18 -37.46 1.74
N LEU A 77 -4.08 -38.06 0.55
CA LEU A 77 -4.01 -37.31 -0.72
C LEU A 77 -5.27 -36.45 -0.93
N LEU A 78 -6.44 -37.04 -0.67
CA LEU A 78 -7.73 -36.38 -0.87
C LEU A 78 -7.97 -35.32 0.21
N ALA A 79 -7.56 -35.61 1.46
CA ALA A 79 -7.55 -34.64 2.55
C ALA A 79 -6.70 -33.40 2.23
N VAL A 80 -5.48 -33.57 1.69
CA VAL A 80 -4.64 -32.44 1.26
C VAL A 80 -5.36 -31.58 0.24
N VAL A 81 -5.91 -32.17 -0.83
CA VAL A 81 -6.63 -31.43 -1.87
C VAL A 81 -7.82 -30.66 -1.30
N ILE A 82 -8.63 -31.29 -0.44
CA ILE A 82 -9.78 -30.65 0.20
C ILE A 82 -9.33 -29.48 1.07
N VAL A 83 -8.33 -29.68 1.93
CA VAL A 83 -7.86 -28.64 2.84
C VAL A 83 -7.26 -27.48 2.06
N THR A 84 -6.49 -27.74 1.00
CA THR A 84 -5.95 -26.70 0.10
C THR A 84 -7.06 -25.90 -0.57
N LEU A 85 -8.09 -26.56 -1.12
CA LEU A 85 -9.23 -25.86 -1.73
C LEU A 85 -10.01 -25.02 -0.71
N ALA A 86 -10.24 -25.57 0.48
CA ALA A 86 -10.94 -24.86 1.56
C ALA A 86 -10.16 -23.62 2.03
N THR A 87 -8.84 -23.75 2.21
CA THR A 87 -7.99 -22.60 2.59
C THR A 87 -7.91 -21.57 1.47
N ALA A 88 -7.80 -21.99 0.21
CA ALA A 88 -7.82 -21.08 -0.93
C ALA A 88 -9.15 -20.29 -1.02
N ALA A 89 -10.28 -20.97 -0.80
CA ALA A 89 -11.59 -20.32 -0.77
C ALA A 89 -11.70 -19.32 0.40
N ALA A 90 -11.22 -19.68 1.59
CA ALA A 90 -11.17 -18.78 2.73
C ALA A 90 -10.29 -17.55 2.47
N SER A 91 -9.10 -17.73 1.88
CA SER A 91 -8.21 -16.65 1.49
C SER A 91 -8.86 -15.72 0.46
N TRP A 92 -9.58 -16.27 -0.52
CA TRP A 92 -10.32 -15.48 -1.51
C TRP A 92 -11.39 -14.59 -0.87
N LEU A 93 -12.18 -15.15 0.07
CA LEU A 93 -13.19 -14.38 0.80
C LEU A 93 -12.57 -13.24 1.62
N LEU A 94 -11.48 -13.53 2.34
CA LEU A 94 -10.75 -12.51 3.09
C LEU A 94 -10.18 -11.42 2.17
N PHE A 95 -9.68 -11.78 0.99
CA PHE A 95 -9.18 -10.82 0.01
C PHE A 95 -10.27 -9.89 -0.51
N VAL A 96 -11.45 -10.44 -0.84
CA VAL A 96 -12.61 -9.65 -1.28
C VAL A 96 -13.06 -8.68 -0.18
N GLU A 97 -13.13 -9.13 1.07
CA GLU A 97 -13.52 -8.30 2.20
C GLU A 97 -12.47 -7.21 2.50
N ALA A 98 -11.19 -7.54 2.40
CA ALA A 98 -10.09 -6.58 2.55
C ALA A 98 -10.16 -5.48 1.49
N ARG A 99 -10.43 -5.83 0.23
CA ARG A 99 -10.61 -4.86 -0.86
C ARG A 99 -11.72 -3.86 -0.55
N LYS A 100 -12.89 -4.34 -0.13
CA LYS A 100 -14.03 -3.47 0.24
C LYS A 100 -13.65 -2.47 1.34
N ARG A 101 -12.88 -2.91 2.33
CA ARG A 101 -12.45 -2.04 3.45
C ARG A 101 -11.41 -1.01 3.03
N LEU A 102 -10.53 -1.36 2.09
CA LEU A 102 -9.51 -0.45 1.59
C LEU A 102 -10.13 0.68 0.74
N GLU A 103 -11.18 0.41 -0.03
CA GLU A 103 -11.93 1.43 -0.77
C GLU A 103 -12.53 2.50 0.18
N VAL A 104 -13.10 2.07 1.31
CA VAL A 104 -13.71 2.98 2.32
C VAL A 104 -12.67 3.88 3.01
N VAL A 105 -11.46 3.38 3.25
CA VAL A 105 -10.41 4.14 3.97
C VAL A 105 -9.79 5.24 3.09
N ILE A 106 -9.78 5.09 1.77
CA ILE A 106 -9.24 6.08 0.83
C ILE A 106 -10.15 7.33 0.75
N GLU A 107 -11.44 7.20 1.06
CA GLU A 107 -12.42 8.30 0.98
C GLU A 107 -12.43 9.21 2.23
N ALA A 108 -11.96 8.71 3.37
CA ALA A 108 -12.02 9.42 4.66
C ALA A 108 -11.05 10.61 4.93
N PRO A 109 -9.92 10.85 4.22
CA PRO A 109 -9.02 11.95 4.59
C PRO A 109 -9.42 13.33 4.04
N SER A 110 -10.27 13.40 3.02
CA SER A 110 -10.60 14.66 2.34
C SER A 110 -11.70 15.46 3.06
N LEU A 111 -12.55 14.80 3.86
CA LEU A 111 -13.65 15.44 4.57
C LEU A 111 -13.22 16.23 5.82
N LEU A 112 -12.07 15.92 6.42
CA LEU A 112 -11.54 16.63 7.59
C LEU A 112 -10.81 17.94 7.24
N LEU A 113 -10.41 18.14 5.99
CA LEU A 113 -9.77 19.38 5.52
C LEU A 113 -10.81 20.45 5.14
N ARG A 114 -12.02 20.06 4.75
CA ARG A 114 -13.09 21.00 4.39
C ARG A 114 -13.67 21.73 5.61
N SER A 115 -13.77 21.06 6.76
CA SER A 115 -14.34 21.66 7.98
C SER A 115 -13.41 22.67 8.69
N ARG A 116 -12.14 22.74 8.32
CA ARG A 116 -11.18 23.72 8.86
C ARG A 116 -11.11 25.01 8.04
N SER A 117 -11.68 25.02 6.84
CA SER A 117 -11.70 26.20 5.95
C SER A 117 -12.90 27.13 6.18
N GLU A 118 -13.86 26.74 7.02
CA GLU A 118 -15.07 27.52 7.31
C GLU A 118 -15.07 28.17 8.71
N LYS A 119 -13.90 28.39 9.31
CA LYS A 119 -13.80 29.19 10.54
C LYS A 119 -12.74 30.27 10.45
#